data_AF-A0A8S9LSU5-F1
#
_entry.id   AF-A0A8S9LSU5-F1
#
_cell.length_a   1.000
_cell.length_b   1.000
_cell.length_c   1.000
_cell.angle_alpha   90.00
_cell.angle_beta   90.00
_cell.angle_gamma   90.00
#
_symmetry.space_group_name_H-M   'P 1'
#
loop_
_entity.id
_entity.type
_entity.pdbx_description
1 polymer ?
#
loop_
_entity_poly.entity_id
_entity_poly.type
_entity_poly.pdbx_seq_one_letter_code
_entity_poly.pdbx_strand_id
1 'polypeptide(L)'
;MAASTVRTYGFGRADEATHPDSIRATLAEFLSTFVFVFAAEGSILSLGTVPKIIMQLKVFSAIRAIYYWIAQLLGAILACLLLRLTTNGMRPVGFRLASGVGAVNGLVLEIILTFGLVYVVYSTMIDPKRGSLGVIGPLAIGLIVGANILVGGPFSGASMNPARAFGPALVGWRWDDHWIYWVGPFIGGALAALIYEYMVIPTEPPTQHTHHQPLAPEDY
;
A
#
# COMPACT_ATOMS: atom_id res chain seq x y z
N MET A 1 -3.82 -19.91 -41.18
CA MET A 1 -4.58 -18.72 -40.72
C MET A 1 -4.76 -18.84 -39.22
N ALA A 2 -4.13 -17.96 -38.46
CA ALA A 2 -4.25 -17.91 -37.00
C ALA A 2 -5.64 -17.40 -36.63
N ALA A 3 -6.38 -18.17 -35.83
CA ALA A 3 -7.58 -17.65 -35.17
C ALA A 3 -7.11 -16.64 -34.12
N SER A 4 -7.35 -15.35 -34.35
CA SER A 4 -7.19 -14.33 -33.33
C SER A 4 -8.25 -14.60 -32.26
N THR A 5 -7.86 -15.23 -31.16
CA THR A 5 -8.70 -15.36 -29.97
C THR A 5 -8.99 -13.95 -29.46
N VAL A 6 -10.18 -13.45 -29.78
CA VAL A 6 -10.70 -12.19 -29.23
C VAL A 6 -10.70 -12.35 -27.71
N ARG A 7 -9.86 -11.58 -27.01
CA ARG A 7 -9.83 -11.54 -25.54
C ARG A 7 -11.06 -10.76 -25.09
N THR A 8 -12.16 -11.46 -24.86
CA THR A 8 -13.41 -10.85 -24.40
C THR A 8 -13.30 -10.58 -22.90
N TYR A 9 -13.45 -9.34 -22.48
CA TYR A 9 -13.70 -9.00 -21.08
C TYR A 9 -15.10 -9.48 -20.72
N GLY A 10 -15.21 -10.57 -19.97
CA GLY A 10 -16.45 -10.88 -19.27
C GLY A 10 -16.56 -9.92 -18.11
N PHE A 11 -17.29 -8.81 -18.28
CA PHE A 11 -17.81 -8.11 -17.11
C PHE A 11 -18.68 -9.11 -16.35
N GLY A 12 -18.40 -9.29 -15.06
CA GLY A 12 -19.21 -10.12 -14.19
C GLY A 12 -20.67 -9.72 -14.34
N ARG A 13 -21.55 -10.69 -14.49
CA ARG A 13 -22.96 -10.38 -14.73
C ARG A 13 -23.59 -9.80 -13.46
N ALA A 14 -24.66 -9.03 -13.60
CA ALA A 14 -25.34 -8.45 -12.45
C ALA A 14 -25.80 -9.53 -11.44
N ASP A 15 -26.20 -10.70 -11.93
CA ASP A 15 -26.54 -11.89 -11.13
C ASP A 15 -25.35 -12.43 -10.34
N GLU A 16 -24.14 -12.45 -10.91
CA GLU A 16 -22.91 -12.88 -10.23
C GLU A 16 -22.48 -11.88 -9.15
N ALA A 17 -22.68 -10.58 -9.39
CA ALA A 17 -22.39 -9.52 -8.43
C ALA A 17 -23.36 -9.53 -7.24
N THR A 18 -24.62 -9.93 -7.46
CA THR A 18 -25.62 -10.08 -6.39
C THR A 18 -25.61 -11.46 -5.72
N HIS A 19 -24.77 -12.39 -6.19
CA HIS A 19 -24.74 -13.74 -5.65
C HIS A 19 -24.25 -13.71 -4.18
N PRO A 20 -24.94 -14.39 -3.24
CA PRO A 20 -24.62 -14.32 -1.82
C PRO A 20 -23.17 -14.68 -1.49
N ASP A 21 -22.61 -15.67 -2.18
CA ASP A 21 -21.22 -16.10 -1.96
C ASP A 21 -20.21 -15.07 -2.47
N SER A 22 -20.47 -14.43 -3.61
CA SER A 22 -19.65 -13.33 -4.14
C SER A 22 -19.65 -12.15 -3.18
N ILE A 23 -20.83 -11.77 -2.68
CA ILE A 23 -20.97 -10.69 -1.71
C ILE A 23 -20.21 -11.02 -0.42
N ARG A 24 -20.37 -12.25 0.10
CA ARG A 24 -19.67 -12.69 1.31
C ARG A 24 -18.15 -12.69 1.14
N ALA A 25 -17.64 -13.23 0.04
CA ALA A 25 -16.21 -13.24 -0.25
C ALA A 25 -15.66 -11.83 -0.36
N THR A 26 -16.34 -10.96 -1.11
CA THR A 26 -15.96 -9.56 -1.33
C THR A 26 -15.95 -8.77 -0.02
N LEU A 27 -17.00 -8.91 0.80
CA LEU A 27 -17.10 -8.25 2.09
C LEU A 27 -16.07 -8.80 3.08
N ALA A 28 -15.85 -10.11 3.11
CA ALA A 28 -14.84 -10.72 3.98
C ALA A 28 -13.44 -10.23 3.61
N GLU A 29 -13.12 -10.18 2.32
CA GLU A 29 -11.82 -9.71 1.83
C GLU A 29 -11.61 -8.21 2.11
N PHE A 30 -12.63 -7.38 1.86
CA PHE A 30 -12.61 -5.96 2.16
C PHE A 30 -12.46 -5.71 3.66
N LEU A 31 -13.35 -6.27 4.49
CA LEU A 31 -13.36 -6.02 5.94
C LEU A 31 -12.12 -6.58 6.62
N SER A 32 -11.70 -7.80 6.28
CA SER A 32 -10.50 -8.40 6.86
C SER A 32 -9.26 -7.56 6.56
N THR A 33 -9.10 -7.13 5.31
CA THR A 33 -7.93 -6.34 4.94
C THR A 33 -8.00 -4.93 5.50
N PHE A 34 -9.18 -4.31 5.46
CA PHE A 34 -9.42 -3.00 6.07
C PHE A 34 -9.04 -3.02 7.56
N VAL A 35 -9.56 -3.98 8.33
CA VAL A 35 -9.27 -4.10 9.76
C VAL A 35 -7.79 -4.39 10.00
N PHE A 36 -7.19 -5.27 9.21
CA PHE A 36 -5.76 -5.58 9.33
C PHE A 36 -4.88 -4.34 9.12
N VAL A 37 -5.13 -3.58 8.05
CA VAL A 37 -4.36 -2.37 7.72
C VAL A 37 -4.64 -1.26 8.73
N PHE A 38 -5.92 -1.04 9.08
CA PHE A 38 -6.31 -0.06 10.08
C PHE A 38 -5.66 -0.35 11.44
N ALA A 39 -5.70 -1.60 11.89
CA ALA A 39 -5.08 -2.00 13.15
C ALA A 39 -3.55 -1.88 13.09
N ALA A 40 -2.92 -2.27 11.97
CA ALA A 40 -1.47 -2.14 11.80
C ALA A 40 -1.02 -0.68 11.84
N GLU A 41 -1.61 0.19 11.01
CA GLU A 41 -1.27 1.61 10.93
C GLU A 41 -1.68 2.36 12.21
N GLY A 42 -2.85 2.04 12.79
CA GLY A 42 -3.30 2.58 14.07
C GLY A 42 -2.38 2.23 15.23
N SER A 43 -1.80 1.01 15.25
CA SER A 43 -0.82 0.61 16.25
C SER A 43 0.48 1.41 16.15
N ILE A 44 0.94 1.70 14.93
CA ILE A 44 2.14 2.52 14.69
C ILE A 44 1.94 3.94 15.22
N LEU A 45 0.74 4.51 15.06
CA LEU A 45 0.41 5.84 15.61
C LEU A 45 0.25 5.83 17.13
N SER A 46 -0.36 4.79 17.70
CA SER A 46 -0.54 4.65 19.15
C SER A 46 0.78 4.52 19.90
N LEU A 47 1.85 4.05 19.25
CA LEU A 47 3.17 3.94 19.86
C LEU A 47 3.86 5.29 20.10
N GLY A 48 3.30 6.41 19.62
CA GLY A 48 3.64 7.80 20.02
C GLY A 48 5.08 8.28 19.82
N THR A 49 6.02 7.42 19.40
CA THR A 49 7.47 7.64 19.60
C THR A 49 8.24 7.82 18.29
N VAL A 50 7.57 7.72 17.15
CA VAL A 50 8.22 7.62 15.84
C VAL A 50 8.26 8.96 15.06
N PRO A 51 7.25 9.85 15.07
CA PRO A 51 7.25 10.98 14.12
C PRO A 51 8.22 12.14 14.44
N LYS A 52 8.52 12.43 15.72
CA LYS A 52 9.26 13.65 16.09
C LYS A 52 10.78 13.55 16.03
N ILE A 53 11.36 12.40 16.35
CA ILE A 53 12.82 12.16 16.31
C ILE A 53 13.31 11.74 14.92
N ILE A 54 12.41 11.20 14.07
CA ILE A 54 12.77 10.55 12.81
C ILE A 54 12.86 11.51 11.62
N MET A 55 12.15 12.64 11.67
CA MET A 55 12.15 13.63 10.60
C MET A 55 13.46 14.44 10.49
N GLN A 56 14.34 14.38 11.50
CA GLN A 56 15.53 15.26 11.60
C GLN A 56 16.86 14.65 11.12
N LEU A 57 16.95 13.35 10.81
CA LEU A 57 18.24 12.70 10.51
C LEU A 57 18.20 11.81 9.26
N LYS A 58 18.53 12.40 8.09
CA LYS A 58 18.50 11.73 6.76
C LYS A 58 19.43 10.51 6.62
N VAL A 59 20.55 10.44 7.35
CA VAL A 59 21.55 9.34 7.22
C VAL A 59 21.15 8.07 8.01
N PHE A 60 20.40 8.20 9.10
CA PHE A 60 19.85 7.05 9.83
C PHE A 60 18.66 6.39 9.10
N SER A 61 18.20 6.97 7.98
CA SER A 61 17.01 6.56 7.25
C SER A 61 17.20 5.27 6.44
N ALA A 62 18.32 5.11 5.72
CA ALA A 62 18.53 3.97 4.82
C ALA A 62 18.69 2.63 5.56
N ILE A 63 19.49 2.61 6.63
CA ILE A 63 19.68 1.41 7.47
C ILE A 63 18.34 1.00 8.12
N ARG A 64 17.53 1.97 8.57
CA ARG A 64 16.19 1.69 9.08
C ARG A 64 15.28 1.10 8.00
N ALA A 65 15.28 1.67 6.79
CA ALA A 65 14.50 1.12 5.68
C ALA A 65 14.85 -0.35 5.41
N ILE A 66 16.14 -0.71 5.46
CA ILE A 66 16.60 -2.11 5.35
C ILE A 66 16.05 -2.97 6.49
N TYR A 67 16.14 -2.52 7.75
CA TYR A 67 15.56 -3.27 8.88
C TYR A 67 14.05 -3.45 8.74
N TYR A 68 13.32 -2.41 8.33
CA TYR A 68 11.87 -2.48 8.09
C TYR A 68 11.53 -3.46 6.97
N TRP A 69 12.32 -3.50 5.89
CA TRP A 69 12.13 -4.46 4.81
C TRP A 69 12.34 -5.90 5.28
N ILE A 70 13.43 -6.16 6.00
CA ILE A 70 13.71 -7.49 6.56
C ILE A 70 12.58 -7.89 7.51
N ALA A 71 12.16 -7.00 8.40
CA ALA A 71 11.07 -7.26 9.34
C ALA A 71 9.74 -7.57 8.63
N GLN A 72 9.40 -6.83 7.56
CA GLN A 72 8.19 -7.08 6.77
C GLN A 72 8.24 -8.44 6.06
N LEU A 73 9.39 -8.79 5.46
CA LEU A 73 9.56 -10.08 4.79
C LEU A 73 9.46 -11.24 5.79
N LEU A 74 10.16 -11.15 6.93
CA LEU A 74 10.11 -12.15 7.98
C LEU A 74 8.70 -12.27 8.58
N GLY A 75 8.04 -11.15 8.83
CA GLY A 75 6.66 -11.10 9.31
C GLY A 75 5.68 -11.75 8.33
N ALA A 76 5.82 -11.49 7.03
CA ALA A 76 4.99 -12.09 6.00
C ALA A 76 5.20 -13.62 5.90
N ILE A 77 6.45 -14.09 6.01
CA ILE A 77 6.77 -15.52 6.07
C ILE A 77 6.11 -16.14 7.31
N LEU A 78 6.32 -15.55 8.48
CA LEU A 78 5.78 -16.05 9.75
C LEU A 78 4.25 -16.13 9.70
N ALA A 79 3.58 -15.09 9.21
CA ALA A 79 2.13 -15.07 9.05
C ALA A 79 1.64 -16.20 8.13
N CYS A 80 2.33 -16.45 7.01
CA CYS A 80 1.98 -17.53 6.08
C CYS A 80 2.26 -18.92 6.65
N LEU A 81 3.32 -19.09 7.45
CA LEU A 81 3.60 -20.34 8.16
C LEU A 81 2.53 -20.62 9.22
N LEU A 82 2.17 -19.61 10.01
CA LEU A 82 1.09 -19.72 11.00
C LEU A 82 -0.23 -20.06 10.32
N LEU A 83 -0.56 -19.41 9.20
CA LEU A 83 -1.75 -19.74 8.41
C LEU A 83 -1.73 -21.19 7.93
N ARG A 84 -0.59 -21.68 7.45
CA ARG A 84 -0.43 -23.08 7.05
C ARG A 84 -0.63 -24.05 8.22
N LEU A 85 -0.16 -23.69 9.42
CA LEU A 85 -0.36 -24.50 10.61
C LEU A 85 -1.83 -24.55 11.03
N THR A 86 -2.53 -23.40 11.02
CA THR A 86 -3.95 -23.33 11.43
C THR A 86 -4.91 -23.91 10.40
N THR A 87 -4.48 -24.07 9.14
CA THR A 87 -5.27 -24.65 8.05
C THR A 87 -4.90 -26.11 7.74
N ASN A 88 -4.35 -26.83 8.72
CA ASN A 88 -3.98 -28.25 8.59
C ASN A 88 -3.05 -28.53 7.40
N GLY A 89 -2.06 -27.66 7.18
CA GLY A 89 -1.03 -27.84 6.16
C GLY A 89 -1.39 -27.31 4.78
N MET A 90 -2.56 -26.70 4.58
CA MET A 90 -2.93 -26.06 3.31
C MET A 90 -1.90 -25.02 2.90
N ARG A 91 -1.48 -25.06 1.62
CA ARG A 91 -0.52 -24.11 1.07
C ARG A 91 -1.23 -22.77 0.81
N PRO A 92 -0.71 -21.64 1.34
CA PRO A 92 -1.25 -20.33 1.02
C PRO A 92 -1.30 -20.11 -0.48
N VAL A 93 -2.45 -19.64 -0.97
CA VAL A 93 -2.59 -19.23 -2.37
C VAL A 93 -1.97 -17.84 -2.47
N GLY A 94 -0.77 -17.77 -3.05
CA GLY A 94 -0.10 -16.50 -3.34
C GLY A 94 -0.82 -15.68 -4.41
N PHE A 95 -0.28 -14.50 -4.67
CA PHE A 95 -0.77 -13.61 -5.71
C PHE A 95 -0.48 -14.21 -7.08
N ARG A 96 -1.46 -14.12 -7.97
CA ARG A 96 -1.37 -14.60 -9.34
C ARG A 96 -2.22 -13.75 -10.25
N LEU A 97 -1.84 -13.71 -11.52
CA LEU A 97 -2.67 -13.11 -12.54
C LEU A 97 -3.89 -14.00 -12.83
N ALA A 98 -5.02 -13.34 -13.08
CA ALA A 98 -6.20 -14.01 -13.59
C ALA A 98 -5.95 -14.59 -14.99
N SER A 99 -6.70 -15.65 -15.31
CA SER A 99 -6.62 -16.27 -16.63
C SER A 99 -6.89 -15.23 -17.72
N GLY A 100 -5.97 -15.09 -18.68
CA GLY A 100 -6.06 -14.13 -19.78
C GLY A 100 -5.45 -12.75 -19.50
N VAL A 101 -5.03 -12.45 -18.27
CA VAL A 101 -4.27 -11.23 -17.94
C VAL A 101 -2.79 -11.49 -18.19
N GLY A 102 -2.18 -10.70 -19.09
CA GLY A 102 -0.74 -10.79 -19.35
C GLY A 102 0.09 -10.06 -18.28
N ALA A 103 1.35 -10.47 -18.12
CA ALA A 103 2.28 -9.91 -17.13
C ALA A 103 2.38 -8.37 -17.17
N VAL A 104 2.44 -7.77 -18.36
CA VAL A 104 2.50 -6.30 -18.53
C VAL A 104 1.23 -5.62 -18.01
N ASN A 105 0.05 -6.21 -18.27
CA ASN A 105 -1.22 -5.65 -17.80
C ASN A 105 -1.31 -5.76 -16.26
N GLY A 106 -0.87 -6.89 -15.71
CA GLY A 106 -0.74 -7.08 -14.27
C GLY A 106 0.21 -6.09 -13.61
N LEU A 107 1.36 -5.84 -14.24
CA LEU A 107 2.32 -4.83 -13.80
C LEU A 107 1.69 -3.43 -13.77
N VAL A 108 1.01 -3.03 -14.84
CA VAL A 108 0.33 -1.72 -14.91
C VAL A 108 -0.73 -1.58 -13.81
N LEU A 109 -1.51 -2.64 -13.55
CA LEU A 109 -2.46 -2.65 -12.44
C LEU A 109 -1.76 -2.45 -11.10
N GLU A 110 -0.72 -3.23 -10.80
CA GLU A 110 0.02 -3.08 -9.53
C GLU A 110 0.66 -1.70 -9.36
N ILE A 111 1.12 -1.06 -10.45
CA ILE A 111 1.61 0.32 -10.43
C ILE A 111 0.51 1.28 -10.01
N ILE A 112 -0.67 1.22 -10.66
CA ILE A 112 -1.78 2.14 -10.40
C ILE A 112 -2.32 1.97 -8.97
N LEU A 113 -2.51 0.72 -8.54
CA LEU A 113 -3.02 0.42 -7.19
C LEU A 113 -2.02 0.91 -6.13
N THR A 114 -0.73 0.64 -6.30
CA THR A 114 0.29 1.09 -5.34
C THR A 114 0.43 2.61 -5.35
N PHE A 115 0.35 3.25 -6.53
CA PHE A 115 0.34 4.70 -6.64
C PHE A 115 -0.79 5.30 -5.79
N GLY A 116 -2.02 4.82 -5.95
CA GLY A 116 -3.17 5.31 -5.18
C GLY A 116 -2.98 5.12 -3.67
N LEU A 117 -2.49 3.96 -3.24
CA LEU A 117 -2.16 3.68 -1.84
C LEU A 117 -1.12 4.67 -1.30
N VAL A 118 0.03 4.78 -1.95
CA VAL A 118 1.14 5.62 -1.49
C VAL A 118 0.76 7.10 -1.54
N TYR A 119 -0.01 7.53 -2.53
CA TYR A 119 -0.53 8.90 -2.60
C TYR A 119 -1.39 9.25 -1.37
N VAL A 120 -2.31 8.37 -0.98
CA VAL A 120 -3.13 8.55 0.23
C VAL A 120 -2.26 8.56 1.49
N VAL A 121 -1.23 7.72 1.57
CA VAL A 121 -0.26 7.76 2.67
C VAL A 121 0.44 9.13 2.72
N TYR A 122 0.91 9.66 1.59
CA TYR A 122 1.53 10.98 1.57
C TYR A 122 0.56 12.07 2.03
N SER A 123 -0.67 12.08 1.51
CA SER A 123 -1.64 13.13 1.83
C SER A 123 -2.14 13.11 3.28
N THR A 124 -2.21 11.93 3.89
CA THR A 124 -2.78 11.77 5.23
C THR A 124 -1.73 11.66 6.32
N MET A 125 -0.53 11.16 6.01
CA MET A 125 0.51 10.86 6.99
C MET A 125 1.74 11.76 6.91
N ILE A 126 2.10 12.23 5.72
CA ILE A 126 3.39 12.89 5.48
C ILE A 126 3.21 14.40 5.30
N ASP A 127 2.16 14.83 4.59
CA ASP A 127 1.93 16.24 4.28
C ASP A 127 1.88 17.11 5.56
N PRO A 128 2.77 18.09 5.75
CA PRO A 128 2.73 19.00 6.90
C PRO A 128 1.43 19.82 6.99
N LYS A 129 0.74 20.04 5.86
CA LYS A 129 -0.53 20.78 5.75
C LYS A 129 -1.76 19.91 5.96
N ARG A 130 -1.59 18.63 6.30
CA ARG A 130 -2.69 17.66 6.49
C ARG A 130 -3.72 18.04 7.56
N GLY A 131 -3.39 18.94 8.49
CA GLY A 131 -4.31 19.36 9.55
C GLY A 131 -4.86 18.17 10.34
N SER A 132 -6.19 18.13 10.52
CA SER A 132 -6.88 17.04 11.23
C SER A 132 -6.92 15.70 10.45
N LEU A 133 -6.54 15.68 9.16
CA LEU A 133 -6.54 14.45 8.36
C LEU A 133 -5.55 13.40 8.89
N GLY A 134 -4.52 13.83 9.62
CA GLY A 134 -3.59 12.91 10.28
C GLY A 134 -4.24 12.00 11.32
N VAL A 135 -5.36 12.42 11.92
CA VAL A 135 -6.11 11.62 12.92
C VAL A 135 -6.86 10.48 12.24
N ILE A 136 -7.33 10.69 11.01
CA ILE A 136 -8.05 9.70 10.22
C ILE A 136 -7.15 8.96 9.21
N GLY A 137 -5.84 9.17 9.26
CA GLY A 137 -4.88 8.57 8.32
C GLY A 137 -4.98 7.04 8.21
N PRO A 138 -4.95 6.27 9.32
CA PRO A 138 -5.13 4.81 9.28
C PRO A 138 -6.46 4.37 8.66
N LEU A 139 -7.53 5.13 8.90
CA LEU A 139 -8.85 4.88 8.33
C LEU A 139 -8.81 5.05 6.81
N ALA A 140 -8.25 6.17 6.34
CA ALA A 140 -8.11 6.45 4.91
C ALA A 140 -7.22 5.41 4.20
N ILE A 141 -6.11 5.02 4.81
CA ILE A 141 -5.20 3.99 4.30
C ILE A 141 -5.91 2.63 4.22
N GLY A 142 -6.63 2.23 5.27
CA GLY A 142 -7.42 1.00 5.26
C GLY A 142 -8.48 1.00 4.15
N LEU A 143 -9.19 2.11 3.96
CA LEU A 143 -10.23 2.25 2.94
C LEU A 143 -9.66 2.17 1.52
N ILE A 144 -8.53 2.83 1.23
CA ILE A 144 -7.93 2.77 -0.12
C ILE A 144 -7.36 1.38 -0.42
N VAL A 145 -6.75 0.69 0.55
CA VAL A 145 -6.30 -0.70 0.35
C VAL A 145 -7.50 -1.60 0.06
N GLY A 146 -8.59 -1.46 0.84
CA GLY A 146 -9.82 -2.20 0.61
C GLY A 146 -10.40 -1.94 -0.79
N ALA A 147 -10.54 -0.68 -1.19
CA ALA A 147 -11.02 -0.31 -2.52
C ALA A 147 -10.13 -0.86 -3.65
N ASN A 148 -8.81 -0.80 -3.50
CA ASN A 148 -7.87 -1.35 -4.46
C ASN A 148 -7.98 -2.87 -4.61
N ILE A 149 -8.28 -3.58 -3.53
CA ILE A 149 -8.52 -5.03 -3.59
C ILE A 149 -9.82 -5.35 -4.30
N LEU A 150 -10.89 -4.58 -4.05
CA LEU A 150 -12.15 -4.74 -4.77
C LEU A 150 -11.97 -4.54 -6.29
N VAL A 151 -11.12 -3.59 -6.69
CA VAL A 151 -10.87 -3.28 -8.10
C VAL A 151 -9.86 -4.24 -8.74
N GLY A 152 -8.71 -4.45 -8.10
CA GLY A 152 -7.56 -5.16 -8.66
C GLY A 152 -7.42 -6.61 -8.23
N GLY A 153 -8.07 -7.01 -7.13
CA GLY A 153 -8.02 -8.36 -6.57
C GLY A 153 -8.38 -9.44 -7.60
N PRO A 154 -9.48 -9.31 -8.35
CA PRO A 154 -9.86 -10.27 -9.38
C PRO A 154 -8.87 -10.41 -10.55
N PHE A 155 -7.96 -9.45 -10.75
CA PHE A 155 -7.06 -9.43 -11.91
C PHE A 155 -5.60 -9.77 -11.57
N SER A 156 -5.03 -9.10 -10.56
CA SER A 156 -3.64 -9.31 -10.12
C SER A 156 -3.52 -9.82 -8.68
N GLY A 157 -4.63 -9.90 -7.94
CA GLY A 157 -4.65 -10.11 -6.50
C GLY A 157 -4.40 -8.83 -5.69
N ALA A 158 -4.16 -7.68 -6.35
CA ALA A 158 -3.90 -6.37 -5.72
C ALA A 158 -2.86 -6.49 -4.58
N SER A 159 -1.63 -6.86 -4.92
CA SER A 159 -0.57 -7.05 -3.94
C SER A 159 -0.23 -5.75 -3.22
N MET A 160 0.10 -4.72 -4.00
CA MET A 160 0.53 -3.38 -3.58
C MET A 160 1.76 -3.34 -2.66
N ASN A 161 2.31 -4.50 -2.29
CA ASN A 161 3.37 -4.63 -1.31
C ASN A 161 4.21 -5.89 -1.61
N PRO A 162 5.51 -5.74 -1.91
CA PRO A 162 6.38 -6.87 -2.23
C PRO A 162 6.48 -7.92 -1.11
N ALA A 163 6.56 -7.50 0.15
CA ALA A 163 6.62 -8.43 1.28
C ALA A 163 5.31 -9.21 1.45
N ARG A 164 4.16 -8.56 1.24
CA ARG A 164 2.85 -9.20 1.22
C ARG A 164 2.77 -10.25 0.11
N ALA A 165 3.33 -9.99 -1.07
CA ALA A 165 3.41 -10.99 -2.14
C ALA A 165 4.39 -12.13 -1.84
N PHE A 166 5.54 -11.80 -1.25
CA PHE A 166 6.65 -12.73 -1.05
C PHE A 166 6.33 -13.84 -0.05
N GLY A 167 5.70 -13.52 1.09
CA GLY A 167 5.36 -14.49 2.13
C GLY A 167 4.64 -15.74 1.60
N PRO A 168 3.46 -15.60 0.95
CA PRO A 168 2.72 -16.75 0.43
C PRO A 168 3.38 -17.39 -0.78
N ALA A 169 4.15 -16.64 -1.59
CA ALA A 169 4.94 -17.20 -2.69
C ALA A 169 6.01 -18.17 -2.19
N LEU A 170 6.74 -17.79 -1.14
CA LEU A 170 7.78 -18.62 -0.53
C LEU A 170 7.20 -19.84 0.21
N VAL A 171 6.17 -19.64 1.03
CA VAL A 171 5.57 -20.74 1.82
C VAL A 171 4.73 -21.68 0.96
N GLY A 172 4.01 -21.15 -0.04
CA GLY A 172 3.19 -21.90 -0.98
C GLY A 172 3.95 -22.50 -2.16
N TRP A 173 5.20 -22.06 -2.37
CA TRP A 173 6.09 -22.43 -3.48
C TRP A 173 5.49 -22.15 -4.86
N ARG A 174 5.01 -20.92 -5.06
CA ARG A 174 4.42 -20.44 -6.32
C ARG A 174 4.98 -19.07 -6.67
N TRP A 175 5.66 -18.98 -7.81
CA TRP A 175 6.45 -17.81 -8.22
C TRP A 175 6.06 -17.25 -9.58
N ASP A 176 4.89 -17.65 -10.09
CA ASP A 176 4.39 -17.23 -11.40
C ASP A 176 4.26 -15.70 -11.47
N ASP A 177 4.92 -15.10 -12.47
CA ASP A 177 4.99 -13.65 -12.71
C ASP A 177 5.37 -12.81 -11.48
N HIS A 178 6.03 -13.40 -10.47
CA HIS A 178 6.20 -12.77 -9.16
C HIS A 178 6.95 -11.42 -9.20
N TRP A 179 7.81 -11.24 -10.19
CA TRP A 179 8.58 -10.02 -10.40
C TRP A 179 7.70 -8.77 -10.53
N ILE A 180 6.46 -8.89 -11.03
CA ILE A 180 5.55 -7.74 -11.19
C ILE A 180 5.16 -7.16 -9.83
N TYR A 181 5.09 -7.99 -8.78
CA TYR A 181 4.74 -7.56 -7.42
C TYR A 181 5.91 -6.90 -6.68
N TRP A 182 7.09 -6.86 -7.31
CA TRP A 182 8.21 -6.03 -6.86
C TRP A 182 8.29 -4.76 -7.68
N VAL A 183 8.37 -4.91 -9.01
CA VAL A 183 8.56 -3.79 -9.93
C VAL A 183 7.36 -2.84 -9.90
N GLY A 184 6.14 -3.37 -9.88
CA GLY A 184 4.92 -2.57 -9.87
C GLY A 184 4.82 -1.66 -8.65
N PRO A 185 4.92 -2.21 -7.43
CA PRO A 185 4.89 -1.39 -6.22
C PRO A 185 6.03 -0.38 -6.12
N PHE A 186 7.25 -0.71 -6.54
CA PHE A 186 8.34 0.27 -6.53
C PHE A 186 8.10 1.43 -7.48
N ILE A 187 7.64 1.16 -8.70
CA ILE A 187 7.34 2.21 -9.67
C ILE A 187 6.15 3.05 -9.19
N GLY A 188 5.05 2.41 -8.77
CA GLY A 188 3.85 3.12 -8.29
C GLY A 188 4.14 4.00 -7.07
N GLY A 189 4.87 3.47 -6.09
CA GLY A 189 5.26 4.22 -4.91
C GLY A 189 6.22 5.37 -5.21
N ALA A 190 7.20 5.16 -6.09
CA ALA A 190 8.12 6.22 -6.52
C ALA A 190 7.37 7.34 -7.24
N LEU A 191 6.46 7.02 -8.16
CA LEU A 191 5.64 8.02 -8.88
C LEU A 191 4.77 8.83 -7.91
N ALA A 192 4.14 8.17 -6.93
CA ALA A 192 3.32 8.85 -5.92
C ALA A 192 4.15 9.81 -5.08
N ALA A 193 5.31 9.36 -4.60
CA ALA A 193 6.24 10.20 -3.83
C ALA A 193 6.70 11.42 -4.64
N LEU A 194 7.16 11.22 -5.88
CA LEU A 194 7.63 12.29 -6.74
C LEU A 194 6.51 13.31 -7.04
N ILE A 195 5.30 12.85 -7.38
CA ILE A 195 4.20 13.77 -7.66
C ILE A 195 3.84 14.58 -6.41
N TYR A 196 3.75 13.94 -5.25
CA TYR A 196 3.37 14.63 -4.03
C TYR A 196 4.45 15.64 -3.57
N GLU A 197 5.71 15.23 -3.57
CA GLU A 197 6.84 16.06 -3.14
C GLU A 197 7.08 17.26 -4.06
N TYR A 198 6.97 17.10 -5.38
CA TYR A 198 7.32 18.16 -6.33
C TYR A 198 6.14 18.99 -6.82
N MET A 199 4.91 18.46 -6.82
CA MET A 199 3.73 19.21 -7.31
C MET A 199 2.78 19.66 -6.20
N VAL A 200 2.67 18.92 -5.10
CA VAL A 200 1.65 19.17 -4.06
C VAL A 200 2.21 19.93 -2.86
N ILE A 201 3.44 19.64 -2.44
CA ILE A 201 4.13 20.37 -1.36
C ILE A 201 5.08 21.40 -2.00
N PRO A 202 4.75 22.71 -2.06
CA PRO A 202 5.70 23.70 -2.50
C PRO A 202 6.87 23.73 -1.51
N THR A 203 8.10 23.61 -2.01
CA THR A 203 9.28 23.90 -1.20
C THR A 203 9.24 25.38 -0.84
N GLU A 204 9.01 25.73 0.42
CA GLU A 204 9.18 27.12 0.84
C GLU A 204 10.64 27.50 0.55
N PRO A 205 10.90 28.58 -0.21
CA PRO A 205 12.26 29.09 -0.35
C PRO A 205 12.79 29.41 1.06
N PRO A 206 14.09 29.18 1.31
CA PRO A 206 14.67 29.40 2.63
C PRO A 206 14.32 30.82 3.07
N THR A 207 13.65 30.93 4.22
CA THR A 207 13.26 32.19 4.84
C THR A 207 14.48 33.10 4.86
N GLN A 208 14.47 34.13 4.01
CA GLN A 208 15.32 35.28 4.26
C GLN A 208 14.91 35.79 5.65
N HIS A 209 15.86 35.79 6.58
CA HIS A 209 15.69 36.41 7.89
C HIS A 209 15.33 37.89 7.68
N THR A 210 14.05 38.21 7.55
CA THR A 210 13.59 39.59 7.58
C THR A 210 13.71 40.07 9.02
N HIS A 211 14.82 40.76 9.26
CA HIS A 211 15.09 41.76 10.28
C HIS A 211 14.23 41.71 11.54
N HIS A 212 14.92 41.43 12.66
CA HIS A 212 14.59 41.86 14.01
C HIS A 212 13.59 43.02 14.03
N GLN A 213 12.33 42.72 14.37
CA GLN A 213 11.40 43.74 14.81
C GLN A 213 11.83 44.12 16.23
N PRO A 214 12.32 45.34 16.48
CA PRO A 214 12.70 45.74 17.83
C PRO A 214 11.45 45.71 18.70
N LEU A 215 11.55 45.04 19.85
CA LEU A 215 10.52 45.10 20.89
C LEU A 215 10.29 46.59 21.22
N ALA A 216 9.02 47.00 21.27
CA ALA A 216 8.67 48.32 21.74
C ALA A 216 9.27 48.51 23.15
N PRO A 217 9.89 49.66 23.47
CA PRO A 217 10.36 49.91 24.82
C PRO A 217 9.16 49.79 25.76
N GLU A 218 9.27 48.95 26.78
CA GLU A 218 8.29 48.98 27.86
C GLU A 218 8.47 50.31 28.60
N ASP A 219 7.49 51.19 28.46
CA ASP A 219 7.38 52.41 29.25
C ASP A 219 7.12 52.01 30.71
N TYR A 220 8.07 52.35 31.58
CA TYR A 220 8.08 52.12 33.02
C TYR A 220 7.22 53.15 33.77
#